data_AF-A0A5J6FA23-F1
#
_entry.id   AF-A0A5J6FA23-F1
#
_cell.length_a   1.000
_cell.length_b   1.000
_cell.length_c   1.000
_cell.angle_alpha   90.00
_cell.angle_beta   90.00
_cell.angle_gamma   90.00
#
_symmetry.space_group_name_H-M   'P 1'
#
loop_
_entity.id
_entity.type
_entity.pdbx_description
1 polymer ?
#
loop_
_entity_poly.entity_id
_entity_poly.type
_entity_poly.pdbx_seq_one_letter_code
_entity_poly.pdbx_strand_id
1 'polypeptide(L)'
;MPGRAPRAREVRTTGRPIAHVAKDLNIHKEALRGWVRQAETDRGERDDRLTTAELDELKQLRRENAELKRASEILKAASVFFAQEIDRPRTRPSR
;
A
#
# COMPACT_ATOMS: atom_id res chain seq x y z
N MET A 1 -2.97 -9.22 -16.80
CA MET A 1 -3.75 -8.09 -17.39
C MET A 1 -2.76 -7.08 -17.96
N PRO A 2 -2.86 -6.68 -19.24
CA PRO A 2 -1.94 -5.70 -19.83
C PRO A 2 -2.01 -4.39 -19.05
N GLY A 3 -0.85 -3.80 -18.74
CA GLY A 3 -0.70 -2.72 -17.75
C GLY A 3 -1.52 -1.47 -18.05
N ARG A 4 -1.95 -0.78 -16.98
CA ARG A 4 -2.71 0.50 -17.05
C ARG A 4 -1.89 1.64 -17.67
N ALA A 5 -0.57 1.60 -17.51
CA ALA A 5 0.38 2.61 -17.97
C ALA A 5 0.47 2.79 -19.50
N PRO A 6 0.60 1.72 -20.33
CA PRO A 6 0.68 1.89 -21.78
C PRO A 6 -0.57 2.51 -22.41
N ARG A 7 -1.77 2.22 -21.86
CA ARG A 7 -3.05 2.72 -22.38
C ARG A 7 -3.28 4.22 -22.09
N ALA A 8 -2.85 4.69 -20.92
CA ALA A 8 -2.87 6.12 -20.60
C ALA A 8 -1.88 6.92 -21.46
N ARG A 9 -0.74 6.29 -21.83
CA ARG A 9 0.25 6.89 -22.73
C ARG A 9 -0.31 7.15 -24.13
N GLU A 10 -1.06 6.19 -24.68
CA GLU A 10 -1.61 6.25 -26.04
C GLU A 10 -2.59 7.41 -26.25
N VAL A 11 -3.45 7.70 -25.27
CA VAL A 11 -4.34 8.87 -25.28
C VAL A 11 -3.55 10.17 -25.42
N ARG A 12 -2.44 10.29 -24.70
CA ARG A 12 -1.63 11.51 -24.70
C ARG A 12 -0.79 11.66 -25.97
N THR A 13 -0.17 10.59 -26.47
CA THR A 13 0.65 10.67 -27.70
C THR A 13 -0.18 10.93 -28.95
N THR A 14 -1.45 10.51 -28.96
CA THR A 14 -2.33 10.73 -30.13
C THR A 14 -3.09 12.07 -30.08
N GLY A 15 -3.17 12.72 -28.92
CA GLY A 15 -3.99 13.93 -28.73
C GLY A 15 -5.49 13.70 -28.96
N ARG A 16 -5.92 12.44 -29.13
CA ARG A 16 -7.31 12.09 -29.45
C ARG A 16 -8.17 12.17 -28.18
N PRO A 17 -9.45 12.54 -28.31
CA PRO A 17 -10.36 12.56 -27.17
C PRO A 17 -10.40 11.20 -26.46
N ILE A 18 -10.37 11.21 -25.12
CA ILE A 18 -10.42 9.99 -24.27
C ILE A 18 -11.55 9.05 -24.69
N ALA A 19 -12.70 9.59 -25.10
CA ALA A 19 -13.86 8.79 -25.54
C ALA A 19 -13.57 7.96 -26.79
N HIS A 20 -12.77 8.48 -27.72
CA HIS A 20 -12.42 7.80 -28.96
C HIS A 20 -11.42 6.67 -28.67
N VAL A 21 -10.38 6.96 -27.89
CA VAL A 21 -9.37 5.95 -27.50
C VAL A 21 -9.97 4.87 -26.60
N ALA A 22 -10.92 5.24 -25.72
CA ALA A 22 -11.68 4.28 -24.93
C ALA A 22 -12.49 3.31 -25.80
N LYS A 23 -13.11 3.82 -26.87
CA LYS A 23 -13.86 3.00 -27.82
C LYS A 23 -12.95 2.07 -28.62
N ASP A 24 -11.83 2.58 -29.12
CA ASP A 24 -10.84 1.80 -29.89
C ASP A 24 -10.22 0.68 -29.04
N LEU A 25 -9.96 0.95 -27.77
CA LEU A 25 -9.39 -0.02 -26.83
C LEU A 25 -10.45 -0.91 -26.15
N ASN A 26 -11.74 -0.71 -26.43
CA ASN A 26 -12.88 -1.36 -25.79
C ASN A 26 -12.84 -1.29 -24.24
N ILE A 27 -12.60 -0.09 -23.70
CA ILE A 27 -12.49 0.18 -22.26
C ILE A 27 -13.54 1.22 -21.87
N HIS A 28 -14.07 1.09 -20.66
CA HIS A 28 -14.96 2.11 -20.12
C HIS A 28 -14.27 3.48 -20.04
N LYS A 29 -14.88 4.52 -20.62
CA LYS A 29 -14.32 5.88 -20.72
C LYS A 29 -13.82 6.42 -19.38
N GLU A 30 -14.57 6.22 -18.31
CA GLU A 30 -14.18 6.71 -16.98
C GLU A 30 -12.99 5.95 -16.37
N ALA A 31 -12.81 4.67 -16.72
CA ALA A 31 -11.62 3.93 -16.31
C ALA A 31 -10.36 4.49 -16.99
N LEU A 32 -10.46 4.76 -18.31
CA LEU A 32 -9.36 5.37 -19.06
C LEU A 32 -9.04 6.78 -18.55
N ARG A 33 -10.05 7.59 -18.24
CA ARG A 33 -9.86 8.91 -17.63
C ARG A 33 -9.11 8.82 -16.29
N GLY A 34 -9.48 7.84 -15.45
CA GLY A 34 -8.80 7.60 -14.18
C GLY A 34 -7.31 7.28 -14.38
N TRP A 35 -6.97 6.47 -15.37
CA TRP A 35 -5.57 6.13 -15.66
C TRP A 35 -4.77 7.28 -16.26
N VAL A 36 -5.40 8.12 -17.09
CA VAL A 36 -4.76 9.36 -17.59
C VAL A 36 -4.43 10.28 -16.42
N ARG A 37 -5.35 10.51 -15.48
CA ARG A 37 -5.08 11.33 -14.29
C ARG A 37 -3.96 10.75 -13.41
N GLN A 38 -3.93 9.42 -13.24
CA GLN A 38 -2.84 8.78 -12.49
C GLN A 38 -1.50 8.97 -13.21
N ALA A 39 -1.47 8.85 -14.55
CA ALA A 39 -0.26 9.07 -15.32
C ALA A 39 0.20 10.54 -15.36
N GLU A 40 -0.72 11.51 -15.22
CA GLU A 40 -0.41 12.93 -14.99
C GLU A 40 0.23 13.13 -13.61
N THR A 41 -0.35 12.50 -12.58
CA THR A 41 0.17 12.53 -11.20
C THR A 41 1.57 11.92 -11.11
N ASP A 42 1.77 10.73 -11.70
CA ASP A 42 3.05 10.02 -11.69
C ASP A 42 4.18 10.80 -12.39
N ARG A 43 3.85 11.84 -13.17
CA ARG A 43 4.82 12.74 -13.84
C ARG A 43 4.99 14.09 -13.13
N GLY A 44 4.28 14.32 -12.02
CA GLY A 44 4.27 15.60 -11.33
C GLY A 44 3.51 16.70 -12.07
N GLU A 45 2.66 16.35 -13.06
CA GLU A 45 1.77 17.31 -13.71
C GLU A 45 0.56 17.65 -12.82
N ARG A 46 0.34 16.86 -11.75
CA ARG A 46 -0.72 17.00 -10.75
C ARG A 46 -0.24 16.52 -9.38
N ASP A 47 -0.76 17.16 -8.34
CA ASP A 47 -0.49 16.91 -6.92
C ASP A 47 -1.76 16.55 -6.12
N ASP A 48 -2.91 16.42 -6.79
CA ASP A 48 -4.19 16.09 -6.16
C ASP A 48 -4.30 14.64 -5.68
N ARG A 49 -3.30 13.80 -6.00
CA ARG A 49 -3.26 12.37 -5.72
C ARG A 49 -1.83 11.93 -5.45
N LEU A 50 -1.71 10.78 -4.77
CA LEU A 50 -0.44 10.08 -4.65
C LEU A 50 -0.07 9.42 -5.97
N THR A 51 1.22 9.46 -6.27
CA THR A 51 1.80 8.68 -7.37
C THR A 51 1.65 7.19 -7.10
N THR A 52 1.74 6.40 -8.16
CA THR A 52 1.70 4.94 -8.08
C THR A 52 2.82 4.41 -7.18
N ALA A 53 4.01 5.03 -7.22
CA ALA A 53 5.15 4.67 -6.39
C ALA A 53 4.87 4.92 -4.90
N GLU A 54 4.37 6.12 -4.55
CA GLU A 54 4.01 6.46 -3.17
C GLU A 54 2.90 5.55 -2.63
N LEU A 55 1.91 5.19 -3.46
CA LEU A 55 0.85 4.27 -3.06
C LEU A 55 1.38 2.87 -2.75
N ASP A 56 2.34 2.38 -3.51
CA ASP A 56 2.93 1.05 -3.31
C ASP A 56 3.85 1.04 -2.09
N GLU A 57 4.67 2.08 -1.89
CA GLU A 57 5.46 2.26 -0.67
C GLU A 57 4.55 2.31 0.56
N LEU A 58 3.47 3.08 0.51
CA LEU A 58 2.53 3.21 1.61
C LEU A 58 1.83 1.88 1.96
N LYS A 59 1.55 1.01 0.97
CA LYS A 59 1.06 -0.35 1.24
C LYS A 59 2.13 -1.21 1.92
N GLN A 60 3.37 -1.13 1.45
CA GLN A 60 4.48 -1.88 2.01
C GLN A 60 4.74 -1.47 3.48
N LEU A 61 4.82 -0.17 3.75
CA LEU A 61 4.98 0.38 5.10
C LEU A 61 3.82 -0.03 6.01
N ARG A 62 2.58 -0.03 5.52
CA ARG A 62 1.43 -0.49 6.31
C ARG A 62 1.53 -1.97 6.68
N ARG A 63 2.03 -2.80 5.77
CA ARG A 63 2.26 -4.22 6.03
C ARG A 63 3.35 -4.42 7.07
N GLU A 64 4.49 -3.78 6.90
CA GLU A 64 5.60 -3.84 7.86
C GLU A 64 5.18 -3.34 9.24
N ASN A 65 4.44 -2.22 9.32
CA ASN A 65 3.96 -1.70 10.59
C ASN A 65 3.01 -2.69 11.29
N ALA A 66 2.16 -3.40 10.54
CA ALA A 66 1.29 -4.42 11.10
C ALA A 66 2.08 -5.63 11.63
N GLU A 67 3.12 -6.06 10.91
CA GLU A 67 4.00 -7.16 11.32
C GLU A 67 4.80 -6.78 12.58
N LEU A 68 5.38 -5.57 12.62
CA LEU A 68 6.10 -5.04 13.78
C LEU A 68 5.20 -4.93 15.01
N LYS A 69 3.95 -4.47 14.84
CA LYS A 69 2.97 -4.42 15.93
C LYS A 69 2.68 -5.81 16.48
N ARG A 70 2.47 -6.81 15.63
CA ARG A 70 2.28 -8.20 16.10
C ARG A 70 3.49 -8.72 16.87
N ALA A 71 4.70 -8.48 16.36
CA ALA A 71 5.93 -8.89 17.05
C ALA A 71 6.07 -8.20 18.42
N SER A 72 5.77 -6.90 18.48
CA SER A 72 5.80 -6.13 19.73
C SER A 72 4.80 -6.68 20.76
N GLU A 73 3.59 -7.06 20.34
CA GLU A 73 2.61 -7.65 21.26
C GLU A 73 3.05 -9.02 21.79
N ILE A 74 3.67 -9.86 20.96
CA ILE A 74 4.25 -11.14 21.40
C ILE A 74 5.36 -10.90 22.43
N LEU A 75 6.25 -9.95 22.16
CA LEU A 75 7.35 -9.62 23.07
C LEU A 75 6.83 -9.09 24.41
N LYS A 76 5.84 -8.20 24.40
CA LYS A 76 5.20 -7.70 25.63
C LYS A 76 4.57 -8.84 26.42
N ALA A 77 3.83 -9.74 25.77
CA ALA A 77 3.23 -10.90 26.42
C ALA A 77 4.30 -11.80 27.06
N ALA A 78 5.41 -12.05 26.35
CA ALA A 78 6.53 -12.80 26.89
C ALA A 78 7.18 -12.10 28.10
N SER A 79 7.39 -10.77 28.03
CA SER A 79 7.93 -10.00 29.14
C SER A 79 7.05 -10.08 30.39
N VAL A 80 5.72 -9.98 30.23
CA VAL A 80 4.77 -10.14 31.34
C VAL A 80 4.85 -11.55 31.94
N PHE A 81 4.89 -12.58 31.09
CA PHE A 81 5.03 -13.98 31.54
C PHE A 81 6.32 -14.18 32.35
N PHE A 82 7.47 -13.71 31.86
CA PHE A 82 8.74 -13.84 32.57
C PHE A 82 8.78 -13.04 33.86
N ALA A 83 8.20 -11.84 33.89
CA ALA A 83 8.12 -11.05 35.12
C ALA A 83 7.32 -11.79 36.21
N GLN A 84 6.23 -12.46 35.85
CA GLN A 84 5.44 -13.27 36.79
C GLN A 84 6.19 -14.50 37.32
N GLU A 85 7.00 -15.17 36.49
CA GLU A 85 7.83 -16.31 36.92
C GLU A 85 8.96 -15.88 37.86
N ILE A 86 9.57 -14.71 37.65
CA ILE A 86 10.62 -14.16 38.52
C ILE A 86 10.06 -13.76 39.89
N ASP A 87 8.87 -13.17 39.91
CA ASP A 87 8.24 -12.65 41.14
C ASP A 87 7.63 -13.76 42.02
N ARG A 88 7.64 -15.02 41.54
CA ARG A 88 7.16 -16.16 42.33
C ARG A 88 8.17 -16.44 43.46
N PRO A 89 7.79 -16.30 44.75
CA PRO A 89 8.72 -16.55 45.83
C PRO A 89 9.14 -18.01 45.81
N ARG A 90 10.44 -18.26 45.60
CA ARG A 90 11.06 -19.56 45.88
C ARG A 90 11.01 -19.79 47.38
N THR A 91 9.86 -20.26 47.87
CA THR A 91 9.74 -20.72 49.26
C THR A 91 10.67 -21.91 49.43
N ARG A 92 11.86 -21.66 50.00
CA ARG A 92 12.72 -22.71 50.54
C ARG A 92 11.91 -23.39 51.65
N PRO A 93 11.61 -24.70 51.57
CA PRO A 93 11.03 -25.39 52.70
C PRO A 93 12.04 -25.37 53.84
N SER A 94 11.70 -24.67 54.93
CA SER A 94 12.46 -24.73 56.18
C SER A 94 12.31 -26.13 56.76
N ARG A 95 13.43 -26.83 56.89
CA ARG A 95 13.55 -28.12 57.57
C ARG A 95 13.77 -27.92 59.06
#